data_AF-G5IZR6-F1
#
_entry.id   AF-G5IZR6-F1
#
_cell.length_a   1.000
_cell.length_b   1.000
_cell.length_c   1.000
_cell.angle_alpha   90.00
_cell.angle_beta   90.00
_cell.angle_gamma   90.00
#
_symmetry.space_group_name_H-M   'P 1'
#
loop_
_entity.id
_entity.type
_entity.pdbx_description
1 polymer ?
#
loop_
_entity_poly.entity_id
_entity_poly.type
_entity_poly.pdbx_seq_one_letter_code
_entity_poly.pdbx_strand_id
1 'polypeptide(L)'
;MYVIGYPESQTRWLAYLLAYCLNTQYSDLDSTHNLSKDEDLKSYLQGNLVHPSYQAQLGKIIRTHSISISQQDKTPIVYVVRDGRDVMLSYYYRQQSSPSKDNPHIPQKTFTSKVYRKLGLKQLSTSLELSPFSRFLHHHLSEWVSHVNTWLNHQPTAIIRYEDLLSIPEETLASLMMRLGVEVSSEIIQQGVKIFNSEYLSKYQLIKYRKQSIGNPGDWEKYFSKQETIYFQEIAGQILCTLGYESKT
;
A
#
# COMPACT_ATOMS: atom_id res chain seq x y z
N MET A 1 -13.40 -10.65 -8.62
CA MET A 1 -13.31 -9.64 -7.55
C MET A 1 -12.04 -8.82 -7.73
N TYR A 2 -12.15 -7.50 -7.61
CA TYR A 2 -11.00 -6.61 -7.64
C TYR A 2 -10.48 -6.33 -6.21
N VAL A 3 -9.15 -6.33 -6.05
CA VAL A 3 -8.47 -5.85 -4.85
C VAL A 3 -7.64 -4.65 -5.25
N ILE A 4 -8.06 -3.47 -4.78
CA ILE A 4 -7.55 -2.19 -5.26
C ILE A 4 -7.02 -1.38 -4.10
N GLY A 5 -5.99 -0.60 -4.33
CA GLY A 5 -5.44 0.33 -3.34
C GLY A 5 -4.41 1.19 -4.03
N TYR A 6 -4.05 2.33 -3.45
CA TYR A 6 -2.96 3.13 -4.01
C TYR A 6 -1.62 2.34 -3.91
N PRO A 7 -0.63 2.56 -4.79
CA PRO A 7 0.70 1.96 -4.63
C PRO A 7 1.21 2.12 -3.19
N GLU A 8 1.91 1.12 -2.65
CA GLU A 8 2.36 1.09 -1.25
C GLU A 8 1.30 0.89 -0.16
N SER A 9 0.03 0.70 -0.53
CA SER A 9 -1.03 0.31 0.42
C SER A 9 -1.05 -1.20 0.71
N GLN A 10 -0.03 -1.94 0.29
CA GLN A 10 0.16 -3.37 0.60
C GLN A 10 -0.96 -4.31 0.12
N THR A 11 -1.64 -3.93 -0.97
CA THR A 11 -2.73 -4.70 -1.61
C THR A 11 -2.39 -6.14 -1.95
N ARG A 12 -1.11 -6.44 -2.22
CA ARG A 12 -0.67 -7.76 -2.68
C ARG A 12 -0.77 -8.80 -1.57
N TRP A 13 -0.56 -8.42 -0.31
CA TRP A 13 -0.72 -9.33 0.82
C TRP A 13 -2.18 -9.76 0.99
N LEU A 14 -3.11 -8.80 1.02
CA LEU A 14 -4.55 -9.09 1.09
C LEU A 14 -5.00 -9.96 -0.09
N ALA A 15 -4.53 -9.65 -1.30
CA ALA A 15 -4.92 -10.42 -2.48
C ALA A 15 -4.47 -11.88 -2.42
N TYR A 16 -3.29 -12.17 -1.84
CA TYR A 16 -2.83 -13.54 -1.62
C TYR A 16 -3.67 -14.26 -0.56
N LEU A 17 -3.94 -13.59 0.56
CA LEU A 17 -4.82 -14.11 1.61
C LEU A 17 -6.20 -14.46 1.06
N LEU A 18 -6.80 -13.56 0.26
CA LEU A 18 -8.09 -13.78 -0.38
C LEU A 18 -8.05 -14.91 -1.41
N ALA A 19 -7.03 -14.97 -2.26
CA ALA A 19 -6.90 -16.03 -3.26
C ALA A 19 -6.81 -17.41 -2.61
N TYR A 20 -6.04 -17.52 -1.53
CA TYR A 20 -5.96 -18.74 -0.73
C TYR A 20 -7.29 -19.02 -0.05
N CYS A 21 -7.79 -18.14 0.83
CA CYS A 21 -8.97 -18.41 1.66
C CYS A 21 -10.23 -18.69 0.85
N LEU A 22 -10.40 -18.00 -0.28
CA LEU A 22 -11.54 -18.19 -1.18
C LEU A 22 -11.31 -19.32 -2.20
N ASN A 23 -10.10 -19.90 -2.23
CA ASN A 23 -9.65 -20.88 -3.20
C ASN A 23 -10.00 -20.44 -4.63
N THR A 24 -9.45 -19.29 -5.02
CA THR A 24 -9.68 -18.65 -6.31
C THR A 24 -8.37 -18.30 -6.99
N GLN A 25 -8.39 -18.23 -8.31
CA GLN A 25 -7.24 -17.80 -9.10
C GLN A 25 -6.88 -16.35 -8.81
N TYR A 26 -5.59 -16.09 -8.65
CA TYR A 26 -5.03 -14.75 -8.53
C TYR A 26 -4.47 -14.23 -9.86
N SER A 27 -4.65 -12.94 -10.12
CA SER A 27 -4.06 -12.20 -11.21
C SER A 27 -3.63 -10.81 -10.74
N ASP A 28 -2.49 -10.33 -11.22
CA ASP A 28 -1.96 -8.99 -10.95
C ASP A 28 -1.92 -8.21 -12.25
N LEU A 29 -2.69 -7.12 -12.36
CA LEU A 29 -2.72 -6.31 -13.58
C LEU A 29 -1.57 -5.30 -13.66
N ASP A 30 -0.95 -4.94 -12.52
CA ASP A 30 0.14 -3.96 -12.53
C ASP A 30 1.52 -4.61 -12.57
N SER A 31 1.58 -5.94 -12.43
CA SER A 31 2.84 -6.67 -12.40
C SER A 31 3.07 -7.48 -13.66
N THR A 32 4.25 -7.31 -14.25
CA THR A 32 4.81 -8.25 -15.23
C THR A 32 5.58 -9.39 -14.56
N HIS A 33 5.66 -9.42 -13.22
CA HIS A 33 6.32 -10.50 -12.51
C HIS A 33 5.52 -11.79 -12.69
N ASN A 34 6.11 -12.67 -13.49
CA ASN A 34 5.61 -14.02 -13.61
C ASN A 34 5.68 -14.71 -12.24
N LEU A 35 4.52 -15.00 -11.66
CA LEU A 35 4.34 -16.03 -10.62
C LEU A 35 4.96 -17.38 -11.06
N SER A 36 5.27 -17.52 -12.36
CA SER A 36 5.90 -18.68 -13.01
C SER A 36 7.14 -19.25 -12.34
N LYS A 37 7.84 -18.51 -11.46
CA LYS A 37 9.12 -18.98 -10.89
C LYS A 37 9.01 -19.60 -9.50
N ASP A 38 7.88 -19.47 -8.82
CA ASP A 38 7.71 -19.98 -7.45
C ASP A 38 6.54 -20.96 -7.39
N GLU A 39 6.84 -22.26 -7.39
CA GLU A 39 5.83 -23.32 -7.41
C GLU A 39 5.01 -23.36 -6.13
N ASP A 40 5.61 -23.07 -4.97
CA ASP A 40 4.90 -23.02 -3.69
C ASP A 40 3.83 -21.92 -3.72
N LEU A 41 4.21 -20.71 -4.12
CA LEU A 41 3.29 -19.58 -4.24
C LEU A 41 2.19 -19.85 -5.26
N LYS A 42 2.51 -20.44 -6.43
CA LYS A 42 1.48 -20.83 -7.41
C LYS A 42 0.48 -21.81 -6.84
N SER A 43 0.95 -22.80 -6.07
CA SER A 43 0.09 -23.85 -5.52
C SER A 43 -1.02 -23.25 -4.66
N TYR A 44 -0.73 -22.16 -3.93
CA TYR A 44 -1.71 -21.45 -3.10
C TYR A 44 -2.64 -20.49 -3.88
N LEU A 45 -2.27 -20.09 -5.10
CA LEU A 45 -2.91 -18.99 -5.82
C LEU A 45 -3.64 -19.41 -7.12
N GLN A 46 -3.69 -20.72 -7.41
CA GLN A 46 -4.25 -21.26 -8.66
C GLN A 46 -5.73 -21.70 -8.54
N GLY A 47 -6.32 -21.67 -7.34
CA GLY A 47 -7.74 -21.97 -7.13
C GLY A 47 -8.13 -23.45 -7.24
N ASN A 48 -7.23 -24.37 -6.87
CA ASN A 48 -7.48 -25.82 -6.85
C ASN A 48 -7.09 -26.46 -5.49
N LEU A 49 -7.24 -25.70 -4.41
CA LEU A 49 -6.98 -26.18 -3.06
C LEU A 49 -8.06 -27.17 -2.61
N VAL A 50 -7.76 -27.94 -1.58
CA VAL A 50 -8.64 -28.98 -1.03
C VAL A 50 -9.89 -28.45 -0.33
N HIS A 51 -9.89 -27.19 0.09
CA HIS A 51 -11.00 -26.56 0.79
C HIS A 51 -11.97 -25.86 -0.19
N PRO A 52 -13.19 -25.47 0.24
CA PRO A 52 -14.22 -24.94 -0.64
C PRO A 52 -13.74 -23.77 -1.52
N SER A 53 -14.18 -23.76 -2.78
CA SER A 53 -13.90 -22.69 -3.74
C SER A 53 -15.10 -21.77 -3.94
N TYR A 54 -14.81 -20.48 -3.94
CA TYR A 54 -15.77 -19.40 -4.15
C TYR A 54 -15.59 -18.72 -5.51
N GLN A 55 -14.79 -19.31 -6.41
CA GLN A 55 -14.48 -18.69 -7.70
C GLN A 55 -15.73 -18.51 -8.59
N ALA A 56 -16.67 -19.45 -8.54
CA ALA A 56 -17.93 -19.33 -9.30
C ALA A 56 -18.78 -18.15 -8.83
N GLN A 57 -18.71 -17.81 -7.53
CA GLN A 57 -19.49 -16.72 -6.93
C GLN A 57 -18.80 -15.36 -7.07
N LEU A 58 -17.49 -15.29 -6.79
CA LEU A 58 -16.76 -14.02 -6.68
C LEU A 58 -15.82 -13.76 -7.89
N GLY A 59 -15.63 -14.75 -8.75
CA GLY A 59 -14.64 -14.71 -9.82
C GLY A 59 -13.20 -14.84 -9.30
N LYS A 60 -12.25 -14.53 -10.17
CA LYS A 60 -10.81 -14.49 -9.84
C LYS A 60 -10.50 -13.26 -8.95
N ILE A 61 -9.44 -13.34 -8.16
CA ILE A 61 -8.84 -12.18 -7.51
C ILE A 61 -8.00 -11.42 -8.54
N ILE A 62 -8.34 -10.15 -8.75
CA ILE A 62 -7.63 -9.29 -9.69
C ILE A 62 -7.09 -8.10 -8.90
N ARG A 63 -5.77 -8.02 -8.74
CA ARG A 63 -5.11 -6.89 -8.07
C ARG A 63 -4.77 -5.78 -9.05
N THR A 64 -5.04 -4.53 -8.68
CA THR A 64 -4.57 -3.37 -9.46
C THR A 64 -4.43 -2.10 -8.60
N HIS A 65 -3.67 -1.14 -9.09
CA HIS A 65 -3.56 0.23 -8.60
C HIS A 65 -4.27 1.24 -9.52
N SER A 66 -4.99 0.76 -10.54
CA SER A 66 -5.68 1.64 -11.48
C SER A 66 -6.78 2.43 -10.78
N ILE A 67 -6.92 3.70 -11.14
CA ILE A 67 -8.02 4.56 -10.71
C ILE A 67 -9.32 4.28 -11.49
N SER A 68 -9.22 3.54 -12.61
CA SER A 68 -10.34 3.17 -13.45
C SER A 68 -10.24 1.71 -13.85
N ILE A 69 -11.36 1.00 -13.74
CA ILE A 69 -11.48 -0.39 -14.19
C ILE A 69 -12.67 -0.49 -15.14
N SER A 70 -12.63 -1.43 -16.07
CA SER A 70 -13.81 -1.81 -16.83
C SER A 70 -14.78 -2.49 -15.87
N GLN A 71 -15.72 -1.70 -15.32
CA GLN A 71 -16.70 -2.20 -14.37
C GLN A 71 -17.72 -3.05 -15.12
N GLN A 72 -17.71 -4.34 -14.85
CA GLN A 72 -18.89 -5.18 -15.06
C GLN A 72 -19.76 -5.02 -13.81
N ASP A 73 -21.05 -4.71 -13.99
CA ASP A 73 -22.02 -4.25 -12.98
C ASP A 73 -22.14 -5.06 -11.67
N LYS A 74 -21.46 -6.21 -11.54
CA LYS A 74 -21.56 -7.11 -10.38
C LYS A 74 -20.23 -7.57 -9.81
N THR A 75 -19.08 -7.09 -10.30
CA THR A 75 -17.80 -7.58 -9.78
C THR A 75 -17.51 -6.94 -8.41
N PRO A 76 -17.33 -7.71 -7.32
CA PRO A 76 -17.03 -7.13 -6.02
C PRO A 76 -15.70 -6.37 -6.02
N ILE A 77 -15.64 -5.30 -5.24
CA ILE A 77 -14.46 -4.44 -5.12
C ILE A 77 -14.08 -4.37 -3.64
N VAL A 78 -12.85 -4.78 -3.33
CA VAL A 78 -12.25 -4.60 -2.01
C VAL A 78 -11.19 -3.52 -2.14
N TYR A 79 -11.42 -2.40 -1.46
CA TYR A 79 -10.49 -1.28 -1.44
C TYR A 79 -9.61 -1.31 -0.19
N VAL A 80 -8.29 -1.33 -0.37
CA VAL A 80 -7.31 -1.31 0.71
C VAL A 80 -6.81 0.11 0.89
N VAL A 81 -6.97 0.62 2.10
CA VAL A 81 -6.42 1.89 2.54
C VAL A 81 -5.28 1.65 3.53
N ARG A 82 -4.33 2.57 3.53
CA ARG A 82 -3.22 2.68 4.48
C ARG A 82 -3.07 4.14 4.85
N ASP A 83 -2.50 4.44 6.01
CA ASP A 83 -2.18 5.83 6.38
C ASP A 83 -1.37 6.48 5.25
N GLY A 84 -1.91 7.57 4.69
CA GLY A 84 -1.30 8.24 3.55
C GLY A 84 0.10 8.76 3.84
N ARG A 85 0.43 9.03 5.10
CA ARG A 85 1.76 9.49 5.52
C ARG A 85 2.78 8.36 5.39
N ASP A 86 2.43 7.17 5.84
CA ASP A 86 3.26 5.96 5.66
C ASP A 86 3.34 5.54 4.19
N VAL A 87 2.25 5.69 3.43
CA VAL A 87 2.23 5.46 1.98
C VAL A 87 3.25 6.35 1.27
N MET A 88 3.26 7.65 1.56
CA MET A 88 4.20 8.60 0.93
C MET A 88 5.65 8.27 1.29
N LEU A 89 5.90 7.92 2.54
CA LEU A 89 7.23 7.53 3.01
C LEU A 89 7.70 6.25 2.28
N SER A 90 6.87 5.21 2.27
CA SER A 90 7.13 3.94 1.58
C SER A 90 7.42 4.19 0.10
N TYR A 91 6.57 4.98 -0.57
CA TYR A 91 6.66 5.21 -2.01
C TYR A 91 7.95 5.95 -2.37
N TYR A 92 8.30 6.98 -1.60
CA TYR A 92 9.55 7.69 -1.79
C TYR A 92 10.75 6.74 -1.75
N TYR A 93 10.88 5.91 -0.71
CA TYR A 93 12.03 5.01 -0.57
C TYR A 93 12.06 3.88 -1.59
N ARG A 94 10.90 3.42 -2.08
CA ARG A 94 10.85 2.44 -3.17
C ARG A 94 11.42 3.05 -4.45
N GLN A 95 11.01 4.27 -4.81
CA GLN A 95 11.54 4.93 -6.01
C GLN A 95 13.05 5.13 -5.96
N GLN A 96 13.60 5.39 -4.77
CA GLN A 96 15.04 5.54 -4.56
C GLN A 96 15.80 4.21 -4.61
N SER A 97 15.13 3.08 -4.42
CA SER A 97 15.73 1.73 -4.41
C SER A 97 15.67 1.03 -5.77
N SER A 98 14.94 1.59 -6.75
CA SER A 98 14.85 1.01 -8.10
C SER A 98 16.18 1.18 -8.86
N PRO A 99 16.74 0.11 -9.46
CA PRO A 99 18.06 0.14 -10.12
C PRO A 99 18.12 0.99 -11.40
N SER A 100 17.03 1.66 -11.79
CA SER A 100 16.93 2.49 -12.99
C SER A 100 17.25 3.98 -12.79
N LYS A 101 17.90 4.36 -11.69
CA LYS A 101 18.54 5.68 -11.57
C LYS A 101 20.01 5.50 -11.16
N ASP A 102 20.90 5.72 -12.13
CA ASP A 102 22.32 5.97 -11.91
C ASP A 102 22.51 7.18 -10.98
N ASN A 103 22.53 6.92 -9.67
CA ASN A 103 23.38 7.56 -8.65
C ASN A 103 22.85 7.25 -7.24
N PRO A 104 23.62 6.55 -6.38
CA PRO A 104 23.31 6.49 -4.96
C PRO A 104 23.76 7.79 -4.29
N HIS A 105 23.05 8.89 -4.51
CA HIS A 105 23.17 10.04 -3.61
C HIS A 105 22.41 9.73 -2.32
N ILE A 106 23.16 9.11 -1.41
CA ILE A 106 23.03 9.31 0.04
C ILE A 106 22.72 10.81 0.26
N PRO A 107 21.74 11.20 1.10
CA PRO A 107 21.61 12.58 1.51
C PRO A 107 22.85 12.94 2.33
N GLN A 108 23.88 13.42 1.66
CA GLN A 108 24.92 14.20 2.30
C GLN A 108 24.23 15.47 2.78
N LYS A 109 24.36 15.72 4.08
CA LYS A 109 24.24 17.01 4.77
C LYS A 109 24.15 18.17 3.77
N THR A 110 22.98 18.81 3.72
CA THR A 110 22.75 20.19 3.21
C THR A 110 23.80 20.67 2.23
N PHE A 111 23.50 20.65 0.94
CA PHE A 111 24.35 21.22 -0.11
C PHE A 111 24.33 22.76 -0.04
N THR A 112 24.84 23.35 1.04
CA THR A 112 25.27 24.75 0.97
C THR A 112 26.44 24.76 -0.01
N SER A 113 26.18 25.24 -1.23
CA SER A 113 27.20 25.28 -2.28
C SER A 113 28.48 25.93 -1.72
N LYS A 114 29.65 25.39 -2.08
CA LYS A 114 30.96 25.95 -1.68
C LYS A 114 31.09 27.43 -2.07
N VAL A 115 30.29 27.90 -3.04
CA VAL A 115 30.21 29.29 -3.50
C VAL A 115 29.58 30.19 -2.43
N TYR A 116 28.47 29.79 -1.80
CA TYR A 116 27.80 30.60 -0.76
C TYR A 116 28.65 30.75 0.51
N ARG A 117 29.38 29.70 0.88
CA ARG A 117 30.31 29.73 2.04
C ARG A 117 31.54 30.60 1.78
N LYS A 118 31.98 30.73 0.53
CA LYS A 118 33.14 31.56 0.15
C LYS A 118 32.78 33.04 -0.01
N LEU A 119 31.53 33.36 -0.36
CA LEU A 119 31.06 34.72 -0.60
C LEU A 119 30.43 35.40 0.64
N GLY A 120 30.35 34.73 1.80
CA GLY A 120 29.75 35.32 3.01
C GLY A 120 28.24 35.55 2.93
N LEU A 121 27.58 35.07 1.88
CA LEU A 121 26.15 35.26 1.58
C LEU A 121 25.26 34.28 2.36
N LYS A 122 25.51 34.11 3.67
CA LYS A 122 24.71 33.23 4.55
C LYS A 122 23.22 33.62 4.62
N GLN A 123 22.88 34.86 4.28
CA GLN A 123 21.54 35.42 4.42
C GLN A 123 20.70 35.42 3.13
N LEU A 124 21.27 35.14 1.95
CA LEU A 124 20.63 35.43 0.66
C LEU A 124 20.22 34.21 -0.18
N SER A 125 20.37 32.99 0.33
CA SER A 125 19.71 31.82 -0.25
C SER A 125 18.27 31.69 0.28
N THR A 126 17.46 32.73 0.05
CA THR A 126 16.00 32.76 0.30
C THR A 126 15.24 32.20 -0.90
N SER A 127 15.69 31.07 -1.42
CA SER A 127 14.81 30.10 -2.08
C SER A 127 14.74 28.92 -1.13
N LEU A 128 13.58 28.68 -0.50
CA LEU A 128 13.36 27.47 0.30
C LEU A 128 13.63 26.25 -0.60
N GLU A 129 14.85 25.72 -0.56
CA GLU A 129 15.16 24.46 -1.22
C GLU A 129 14.45 23.37 -0.44
N LEU A 130 13.27 23.00 -0.92
CA LEU A 130 12.50 21.88 -0.38
C LEU A 130 13.37 20.62 -0.35
N SER A 131 13.25 19.85 0.74
CA SER A 131 13.92 18.57 0.85
C SER A 131 13.49 17.66 -0.33
N PRO A 132 14.31 16.68 -0.75
CA PRO A 132 13.90 15.73 -1.77
C PRO A 132 12.57 15.03 -1.44
N PHE A 133 12.33 14.72 -0.15
CA PHE A 133 11.07 14.14 0.30
C PHE A 133 9.92 15.15 0.24
N SER A 134 10.14 16.42 0.63
CA SER A 134 9.11 17.44 0.51
C SER A 134 8.69 17.65 -0.95
N ARG A 135 9.64 17.69 -1.89
CA ARG A 135 9.33 17.79 -3.33
C ARG A 135 8.53 16.57 -3.82
N PHE A 136 8.90 15.38 -3.38
CA PHE A 136 8.16 14.16 -3.66
C PHE A 136 6.72 14.24 -3.14
N LEU A 137 6.56 14.67 -1.88
CA LEU A 137 5.26 14.80 -1.23
C LEU A 137 4.36 15.78 -1.96
N HIS A 138 4.87 16.95 -2.36
CA HIS A 138 4.13 17.93 -3.15
C HIS A 138 3.66 17.40 -4.50
N HIS A 139 4.40 16.45 -5.10
CA HIS A 139 4.04 15.88 -6.39
C HIS A 139 2.97 14.79 -6.27
N HIS A 140 3.09 13.90 -5.27
CA HIS A 140 2.29 12.66 -5.20
C HIS A 140 1.12 12.70 -4.23
N LEU A 141 1.07 13.66 -3.29
CA LEU A 141 0.03 13.69 -2.27
C LEU A 141 -1.36 13.86 -2.90
N SER A 142 -1.49 14.77 -3.86
CA SER A 142 -2.76 15.01 -4.56
C SER A 142 -3.25 13.79 -5.34
N GLU A 143 -2.33 13.00 -5.91
CA GLU A 143 -2.64 11.76 -6.62
C GLU A 143 -3.20 10.70 -5.67
N TRP A 144 -2.60 10.55 -4.48
CA TRP A 144 -3.13 9.65 -3.44
C TRP A 144 -4.50 10.10 -2.95
N VAL A 145 -4.68 11.39 -2.64
CA VAL A 145 -5.98 11.94 -2.21
C VAL A 145 -7.04 11.70 -3.29
N SER A 146 -6.72 11.97 -4.55
CA SER A 146 -7.62 11.75 -5.69
C SER A 146 -7.99 10.27 -5.84
N HIS A 147 -7.01 9.37 -5.73
CA HIS A 147 -7.22 7.94 -5.83
C HIS A 147 -8.15 7.42 -4.72
N VAL A 148 -7.89 7.80 -3.46
CA VAL A 148 -8.74 7.43 -2.33
C VAL A 148 -10.15 7.96 -2.51
N ASN A 149 -10.32 9.26 -2.80
CA ASN A 149 -11.64 9.85 -3.00
C ASN A 149 -12.41 9.17 -4.13
N THR A 150 -11.75 8.88 -5.25
CA THR A 150 -12.37 8.19 -6.38
C THR A 150 -12.92 6.84 -5.95
N TRP A 151 -12.11 6.02 -5.28
CA TRP A 151 -12.56 4.70 -4.85
C TRP A 151 -13.60 4.75 -3.75
N LEU A 152 -13.54 5.69 -2.81
CA LEU A 152 -14.61 5.89 -1.83
C LEU A 152 -15.94 6.27 -2.50
N ASN A 153 -15.89 7.14 -3.52
CA ASN A 153 -17.07 7.53 -4.29
C ASN A 153 -17.66 6.38 -5.12
N HIS A 154 -16.83 5.40 -5.52
CA HIS A 154 -17.29 4.17 -6.16
C HIS A 154 -17.98 3.19 -5.21
N GLN A 155 -18.03 3.47 -3.90
CA GLN A 155 -18.72 2.64 -2.90
C GLN A 155 -18.30 1.15 -3.00
N PRO A 156 -17.03 0.83 -2.72
CA PRO A 156 -16.52 -0.51 -2.86
C PRO A 156 -17.28 -1.45 -1.91
N THR A 157 -17.39 -2.72 -2.29
CA THR A 157 -18.06 -3.76 -1.49
C THR A 157 -17.50 -3.83 -0.07
N ALA A 158 -16.19 -3.62 0.08
CA ALA A 158 -15.55 -3.48 1.37
C ALA A 158 -14.36 -2.52 1.31
N ILE A 159 -14.09 -1.86 2.43
CA ILE A 159 -12.87 -1.07 2.67
C ILE A 159 -12.11 -1.73 3.81
N ILE A 160 -10.82 -1.98 3.62
CA ILE A 160 -9.95 -2.61 4.62
C ILE A 160 -8.77 -1.68 4.90
N ARG A 161 -8.50 -1.44 6.18
CA ARG A 161 -7.28 -0.77 6.61
C ARG A 161 -6.14 -1.78 6.69
N TYR A 162 -4.99 -1.41 6.13
CA TYR A 162 -3.79 -2.22 6.20
C TYR A 162 -3.37 -2.50 7.66
N GLU A 163 -3.56 -1.51 8.53
CA GLU A 163 -3.20 -1.56 9.94
C GLU A 163 -4.06 -2.58 10.71
N ASP A 164 -5.35 -2.69 10.37
CA ASP A 164 -6.25 -3.69 10.94
C ASP A 164 -5.86 -5.08 10.45
N LEU A 165 -5.58 -5.23 9.15
CA LEU A 165 -5.09 -6.49 8.59
C LEU A 165 -3.76 -6.94 9.23
N LEU A 166 -2.91 -5.99 9.62
CA LEU A 166 -1.64 -6.30 10.27
C LEU A 166 -1.81 -6.69 11.75
N SER A 167 -2.70 -6.02 12.46
CA SER A 167 -2.87 -6.16 13.91
C SER A 167 -3.79 -7.32 14.29
N ILE A 168 -4.90 -7.49 13.55
CA ILE A 168 -5.94 -8.48 13.78
C ILE A 168 -6.37 -9.16 12.47
N PRO A 169 -5.45 -9.88 11.79
CA PRO A 169 -5.68 -10.40 10.44
C PRO A 169 -6.89 -11.34 10.34
N GLU A 170 -7.05 -12.29 11.26
CA GLU A 170 -8.13 -13.27 11.21
C GLU A 170 -9.51 -12.61 11.34
N GLU A 171 -9.66 -11.68 12.27
CA GLU A 171 -10.91 -10.94 12.53
C GLU A 171 -11.24 -10.00 11.36
N THR A 172 -10.22 -9.32 10.83
CA THR A 172 -10.35 -8.47 9.64
C THR A 172 -10.81 -9.29 8.43
N LEU A 173 -10.22 -10.46 8.19
CA LEU A 173 -10.59 -11.34 7.10
C LEU A 173 -12.00 -11.92 7.30
N ALA A 174 -12.35 -12.38 8.50
CA ALA A 174 -13.69 -12.89 8.79
C ALA A 174 -14.78 -11.84 8.51
N SER A 175 -14.56 -10.60 8.97
CA SER A 175 -15.44 -9.46 8.68
C SER A 175 -15.56 -9.18 7.18
N LEU A 176 -14.45 -9.25 6.45
CA LEU A 176 -14.44 -9.10 4.99
C LEU A 176 -15.23 -10.22 4.29
N MET A 177 -15.05 -11.48 4.67
CA MET A 177 -15.79 -12.62 4.07
C MET A 177 -17.30 -12.46 4.25
N MET A 178 -17.75 -12.04 5.44
CA MET A 178 -19.17 -11.74 5.69
C MET A 178 -19.70 -10.65 4.76
N ARG A 179 -18.94 -9.56 4.54
CA ARG A 179 -19.32 -8.49 3.61
C ARG A 179 -19.36 -8.93 2.15
N LEU A 180 -18.53 -9.90 1.78
CA LEU A 180 -18.53 -10.53 0.47
C LEU A 180 -19.64 -11.58 0.30
N GLY A 181 -20.39 -11.90 1.36
CA GLY A 181 -21.49 -12.86 1.34
C GLY A 181 -21.01 -14.31 1.19
N VAL A 182 -19.86 -14.65 1.79
CA VAL A 182 -19.28 -16.00 1.78
C VAL A 182 -18.91 -16.45 3.19
N GLU A 183 -19.06 -17.75 3.45
CA GLU A 183 -18.82 -18.36 4.76
C GLU A 183 -17.51 -19.17 4.73
N VAL A 184 -16.39 -18.51 5.01
CA VAL A 184 -15.10 -19.19 5.13
C VAL A 184 -14.87 -19.60 6.58
N SER A 185 -14.54 -20.86 6.82
CA SER A 185 -14.25 -21.38 8.16
C SER A 185 -13.02 -20.70 8.79
N SER A 186 -13.04 -20.52 10.11
CA SER A 186 -11.93 -19.94 10.87
C SER A 186 -10.59 -20.64 10.63
N GLU A 187 -10.61 -21.95 10.44
CA GLU A 187 -9.41 -22.78 10.27
C GLU A 187 -8.68 -22.44 8.97
N ILE A 188 -9.43 -22.21 7.88
CA ILE A 188 -8.88 -21.79 6.58
C ILE A 188 -8.25 -20.40 6.69
N ILE A 189 -8.94 -19.47 7.37
CA ILE A 189 -8.43 -18.10 7.58
C ILE A 189 -7.12 -18.14 8.36
N GLN A 190 -7.09 -18.86 9.49
CA GLN A 190 -5.89 -19.03 10.32
C GLN A 190 -4.75 -19.68 9.54
N GLN A 191 -5.03 -20.70 8.72
CA GLN A 191 -4.03 -21.32 7.85
C GLN A 191 -3.47 -20.33 6.82
N GLY A 192 -4.34 -19.52 6.18
CA GLY A 192 -3.93 -18.49 5.25
C GLY A 192 -3.00 -17.46 5.90
N VAL A 193 -3.37 -16.94 7.06
CA VAL A 193 -2.53 -16.00 7.84
C VAL A 193 -1.18 -16.62 8.21
N LYS A 194 -1.18 -17.90 8.63
CA LYS A 194 0.05 -18.63 8.95
C LYS A 194 0.97 -18.81 7.74
N ILE A 195 0.42 -19.12 6.57
CA ILE A 195 1.17 -19.29 5.31
C ILE A 195 1.76 -17.94 4.88
N PHE A 196 0.93 -16.90 4.81
CA PHE A 196 1.32 -15.57 4.35
C PHE A 196 1.75 -14.65 5.49
N ASN A 197 2.57 -15.18 6.40
CA ASN A 197 3.07 -14.45 7.56
C ASN A 197 4.19 -13.45 7.19
N SER A 198 4.66 -12.68 8.17
CA SER A 198 5.71 -11.67 7.98
C SER A 198 7.02 -12.21 7.37
N GLU A 199 7.40 -13.46 7.66
CA GLU A 199 8.57 -14.12 7.07
C GLU A 199 8.34 -14.40 5.58
N TYR A 200 7.18 -14.95 5.24
CA TYR A 200 6.76 -15.20 3.86
C TYR A 200 6.75 -13.88 3.07
N LEU A 201 6.14 -12.85 3.63
CA LEU A 201 6.10 -11.52 3.01
C LEU A 201 7.51 -10.93 2.84
N SER A 202 8.41 -11.17 3.80
CA SER A 202 9.81 -10.76 3.71
C SER A 202 10.61 -11.53 2.64
N LYS A 203 10.33 -12.82 2.44
CA LYS A 203 10.93 -13.67 1.39
C LYS A 203 10.61 -13.11 0.00
N TYR A 204 9.35 -12.75 -0.23
CA TYR A 204 8.86 -12.23 -1.53
C TYR A 204 8.96 -10.71 -1.69
N GLN A 205 9.68 -10.05 -0.79
CA GLN A 205 9.83 -8.59 -0.76
C GLN A 205 8.47 -7.87 -0.82
N LEU A 206 7.41 -8.48 -0.26
CA LEU A 206 6.12 -7.83 -0.02
C LEU A 206 6.28 -6.69 0.99
N ILE A 207 7.20 -6.87 1.95
CA ILE A 207 7.42 -5.95 3.07
C ILE A 207 8.85 -5.37 3.08
N LYS A 208 9.78 -5.85 2.21
CA LYS A 208 11.18 -5.45 2.31
C LYS A 208 11.50 -4.08 1.69
N TYR A 209 11.91 -3.18 2.57
CA TYR A 209 12.94 -2.18 2.29
C TYR A 209 14.30 -2.73 2.68
N ARG A 210 15.18 -2.91 1.69
CA ARG A 210 16.48 -3.61 1.81
C ARG A 210 17.51 -2.92 2.70
N LYS A 211 17.22 -1.75 3.31
CA LYS A 211 18.23 -1.02 4.12
C LYS A 211 17.69 -0.12 5.24
N GLN A 212 16.38 0.06 5.43
CA GLN A 212 15.86 1.00 6.42
C GLN A 212 14.58 0.45 7.09
N SER A 213 14.44 0.75 8.38
CA SER A 213 13.35 0.41 9.31
C SER A 213 12.03 1.12 8.97
N ILE A 214 11.70 1.20 7.68
CA ILE A 214 10.57 1.97 7.15
C ILE A 214 9.58 0.97 6.59
N GLY A 215 8.33 1.05 7.05
CA GLY A 215 7.24 0.22 6.53
C GLY A 215 6.26 -0.27 7.58
N ASN A 216 6.50 0.00 8.86
CA ASN A 216 5.54 -0.24 9.92
C ASN A 216 4.52 0.91 9.98
N PRO A 217 3.29 0.64 10.43
CA PRO A 217 2.34 1.70 10.74
C PRO A 217 2.94 2.72 11.73
N GLY A 218 2.80 4.00 11.42
CA GLY A 218 3.27 5.11 12.25
C GLY A 218 4.76 5.46 12.08
N ASP A 219 5.49 4.81 11.16
CA ASP A 219 6.88 5.18 10.93
C ASP A 219 7.01 6.64 10.47
N TRP A 220 6.02 7.17 9.76
CA TRP A 220 5.99 8.56 9.33
C TRP A 220 6.29 9.58 10.44
N GLU A 221 5.89 9.32 11.70
CA GLU A 221 6.12 10.22 12.84
C GLU A 221 7.61 10.51 13.07
N LYS A 222 8.48 9.54 12.73
CA LYS A 222 9.94 9.66 12.91
C LYS A 222 10.60 10.43 11.76
N TYR A 223 9.98 10.44 10.58
CA TYR A 223 10.60 10.91 9.34
C TYR A 223 10.03 12.23 8.83
N PHE A 224 8.75 12.51 9.09
CA PHE A 224 8.13 13.75 8.66
C PHE A 224 8.69 14.91 9.49
N SER A 225 9.13 15.96 8.81
CA SER A 225 9.34 17.25 9.47
C SER A 225 8.01 17.85 9.88
N LYS A 226 8.06 18.84 10.79
CA LYS A 226 6.87 19.61 11.19
C LYS A 226 6.19 20.28 9.98
N GLN A 227 6.98 20.78 9.03
CA GLN A 227 6.47 21.45 7.82
C GLN A 227 5.77 20.45 6.89
N GLU A 228 6.34 19.27 6.68
CA GLU A 228 5.70 18.20 5.88
C GLU A 228 4.43 17.68 6.55
N THR A 229 4.41 17.59 7.88
CA THR A 229 3.20 17.21 8.64
C THR A 229 2.08 18.25 8.45
N ILE A 230 2.40 19.54 8.58
CA ILE A 230 1.43 20.63 8.35
C ILE A 230 0.92 20.59 6.91
N TYR A 231 1.82 20.51 5.93
CA TYR A 231 1.45 20.45 4.52
C TYR A 231 0.57 19.23 4.21
N PHE A 232 0.90 18.06 4.76
CA PHE A 232 0.07 16.87 4.61
C PHE A 232 -1.33 17.12 5.19
N GLN A 233 -1.42 17.69 6.38
CA GLN A 233 -2.69 17.94 7.04
C GLN A 233 -3.57 18.92 6.26
N GLU A 234 -2.99 19.98 5.70
CA GLU A 234 -3.70 20.97 4.89
C GLU A 234 -4.39 20.34 3.67
N ILE A 235 -3.74 19.36 3.03
CA ILE A 235 -4.24 18.74 1.80
C ILE A 235 -5.10 17.50 2.08
N ALA A 236 -4.74 16.70 3.08
CA ALA A 236 -5.26 15.37 3.31
C ALA A 236 -5.93 15.15 4.68
N GLY A 237 -6.00 16.16 5.56
CA GLY A 237 -6.58 16.01 6.90
C GLY A 237 -8.03 15.50 6.87
N GLN A 238 -8.84 15.99 5.93
CA GLN A 238 -10.23 15.53 5.77
C GLN A 238 -10.31 14.05 5.36
N ILE A 239 -9.41 13.58 4.50
CA ILE A 239 -9.41 12.17 4.07
C ILE A 239 -8.87 11.27 5.19
N LEU A 240 -7.88 11.72 5.98
CA LEU A 240 -7.41 11.02 7.18
C LEU A 240 -8.53 10.84 8.20
N CYS A 241 -9.33 11.88 8.46
CA CYS A 241 -10.51 11.79 9.32
C CYS A 241 -11.55 10.82 8.77
N THR A 242 -11.80 10.86 7.46
CA THR A 242 -12.79 9.98 6.79
C THR A 242 -12.40 8.50 6.90
N LEU A 243 -11.10 8.19 6.83
CA LEU A 243 -10.56 6.84 6.98
C LEU A 243 -10.31 6.44 8.45
N GLY A 244 -10.52 7.36 9.40
CA GLY A 244 -10.32 7.13 10.83
C GLY A 244 -8.84 7.05 11.27
N TYR A 245 -7.92 7.65 10.51
CA TYR A 245 -6.52 7.82 10.94
C TYR A 245 -6.35 9.03 11.88
N GLU A 246 -7.30 9.96 11.84
CA GLU A 246 -7.38 11.10 12.74
C GLU A 246 -8.80 11.32 13.24
N SER A 247 -8.92 12.01 14.37
CA SER A 247 -10.22 12.47 14.88
C SER A 247 -10.57 13.81 14.23
N LYS A 248 -11.86 14.03 13.95
CA LYS A 248 -12.35 15.36 13.55
C LYS A 248 -12.07 16.32 14.70
N THR A 249 -11.23 17.32 14.46
CA THR A 249 -11.03 18.48 15.31
C THR A 249 -12.23 19.41 15.27
#